data_AF-A0A090TNC5-F1
#
_entry.id   AF-A0A090TNC5-F1
#
_cell.length_a   1.000
_cell.length_b   1.000
_cell.length_c   1.000
_cell.angle_alpha   90.00
_cell.angle_beta   90.00
_cell.angle_gamma   90.00
#
_symmetry.space_group_name_H-M   'P 1'
#
loop_
_entity.id
_entity.type
_entity.pdbx_description
1 polymer ?
#
loop_
_entity_poly.entity_id
_entity_poly.type
_entity_poly.pdbx_seq_one_letter_code
_entity_poly.pdbx_strand_id
1 'polypeptide(L)' 'MIDRQKHYVLTAPHPSPLSARRGFFGCSHFSKTNQLLEVLGKPTINWQPRLD' A
#
# COMPACT_ATOMS: atom_id res chain seq x y z
N MET A 1 9.27 -15.38 -7.06
CA MET A 1 9.09 -14.41 -8.17
C MET A 1 7.66 -13.89 -8.11
N ILE A 2 7.42 -12.59 -8.32
CA ILE A 2 6.07 -12.00 -8.36
C ILE A 2 5.64 -11.85 -9.82
N ASP A 3 4.54 -12.51 -10.20
CA ASP A 3 3.92 -12.38 -11.53
C ASP A 3 3.03 -11.13 -11.58
N ARG A 4 3.41 -10.13 -12.39
CA ARG A 4 2.69 -8.86 -12.48
C ARG A 4 1.38 -8.94 -13.29
N GLN A 5 1.11 -10.07 -13.95
CA GLN A 5 -0.21 -10.32 -14.57
C GLN A 5 -1.25 -10.79 -13.55
N LYS A 6 -0.78 -11.39 -12.44
CA LYS A 6 -1.65 -11.94 -11.37
C LYS A 6 -1.70 -11.05 -10.14
N HIS A 7 -0.66 -10.25 -9.91
CA HIS A 7 -0.50 -9.45 -8.71
C HIS A 7 -0.26 -7.97 -9.02
N TYR A 8 -0.92 -7.11 -8.26
CA TYR A 8 -0.64 -5.68 -8.24
C TYR A 8 0.58 -5.41 -7.35
N VAL A 9 1.55 -4.64 -7.87
CA VAL A 9 2.77 -4.26 -7.13
C VAL A 9 2.85 -2.74 -7.04
N LEU A 10 2.62 -2.21 -5.85
CA LEU A 10 2.80 -0.80 -5.52
C LEU A 10 4.23 -0.57 -5.00
N THR A 11 4.92 0.41 -5.56
CA THR A 11 6.29 0.76 -5.15
C THR A 11 6.36 2.22 -4.70
N ALA A 12 7.23 2.49 -3.73
CA ALA A 12 7.54 3.83 -3.23
C ALA A 12 8.94 3.81 -2.58
N PRO A 13 9.60 4.97 -2.45
CA PRO A 13 10.79 5.12 -1.61
C PRO A 13 10.57 4.60 -0.19
N HIS A 14 11.66 4.20 0.48
CA HIS A 14 11.59 3.66 1.84
C HIS A 14 11.09 4.70 2.87
N PRO A 15 10.33 4.31 3.90
CA PRO A 15 9.81 5.20 4.95
C PRO A 15 10.87 5.81 5.89
N SER A 16 12.13 5.40 5.80
CA SER A 16 13.19 5.97 6.65
C SER A 16 13.34 7.48 6.42
N PRO A 17 13.77 8.25 7.42
CA PRO A 17 13.87 9.71 7.32
C PRO A 17 14.68 10.20 6.11
N LEU A 18 15.71 9.45 5.71
CA LEU A 18 16.57 9.77 4.56
C LEU A 18 15.82 9.84 3.21
N SER A 19 14.79 9.00 3.03
CA SER A 19 14.09 8.84 1.74
C SER A 19 12.59 9.15 1.80
N ALA A 20 11.99 9.28 2.98
CA ALA A 20 10.54 9.38 3.09
C ALA A 20 9.96 10.60 2.36
N ARG A 21 10.63 11.76 2.49
CA ARG A 21 10.27 13.00 1.79
C ARG A 21 10.53 12.96 0.29
N ARG A 22 11.29 11.96 -0.20
CA ARG A 22 11.58 11.77 -1.63
C ARG A 22 10.51 10.93 -2.35
N GLY A 23 9.42 10.56 -1.67
CA GLY A 23 8.25 9.96 -2.31
C GLY A 23 7.49 8.88 -1.52
N PHE A 24 7.90 8.55 -0.29
CA PHE A 24 7.08 7.71 0.59
C PHE A 24 5.85 8.50 1.08
N PHE A 25 6.08 9.70 1.61
CA PHE A 25 4.98 10.61 1.97
C PHE A 25 4.23 11.03 0.70
N GLY A 26 2.92 10.83 0.69
CA GLY A 26 2.07 11.05 -0.49
C GLY A 26 1.94 9.86 -1.45
N CYS A 27 2.60 8.71 -1.18
CA CYS A 27 2.45 7.54 -2.06
C CYS A 27 1.02 6.94 -2.04
N SER A 28 0.27 7.19 -0.96
CA SER A 28 -1.11 6.74 -0.73
C SER A 28 -1.29 5.22 -0.87
N HIS A 29 -0.29 4.42 -0.50
CA HIS A 29 -0.33 2.96 -0.65
C HIS A 29 -1.45 2.30 0.14
N PHE A 30 -1.76 2.78 1.35
CA PHE A 30 -2.83 2.20 2.18
C PHE A 30 -4.21 2.31 1.52
N SER A 31 -4.58 3.50 1.04
CA SER A 31 -5.86 3.71 0.36
C SER A 31 -5.90 3.05 -1.02
N LYS A 32 -4.81 3.13 -1.81
CA LYS A 32 -4.70 2.43 -3.10
C LYS A 32 -4.84 0.91 -2.95
N THR A 33 -4.29 0.34 -1.87
CA THR A 33 -4.45 -1.09 -1.58
C THR A 33 -5.92 -1.45 -1.34
N ASN A 34 -6.65 -0.66 -0.54
CA ASN A 34 -8.07 -0.90 -0.30
C ASN A 34 -8.91 -0.72 -1.57
N GLN A 35 -8.63 0.29 -2.40
CA GLN A 35 -9.29 0.46 -3.71
C GLN A 35 -9.09 -0.76 -4.62
N LEU A 36 -7.88 -1.33 -4.65
CA LEU A 36 -7.61 -2.56 -5.41
C LEU A 36 -8.38 -3.75 -4.84
N LEU A 37 -8.48 -3.87 -3.51
CA LEU A 37 -9.25 -4.95 -2.87
C LEU A 37 -10.74 -4.84 -3.20
N GLU A 38 -11.30 -3.63 -3.14
CA GLU A 38 -12.70 -3.36 -3.51
C GLU A 38 -12.98 -3.76 -4.97
N VAL A 39 -12.13 -3.35 -5.92
CA VAL A 39 -12.26 -3.73 -7.34
C VAL A 39 -12.19 -5.25 -7.53
N LEU A 40 -11.42 -5.94 -6.70
CA LEU A 40 -11.31 -7.40 -6.70
C LEU A 40 -12.43 -8.12 -5.91
N GLY A 41 -13.38 -7.38 -5.34
CA GLY A 41 -14.45 -7.92 -4.51
C GLY A 41 -13.96 -8.54 -3.20
N LYS A 42 -12.83 -8.05 -2.66
CA LYS A 42 -12.19 -8.54 -1.43
C LYS A 42 -12.44 -7.56 -0.27
N PRO A 43 -12.47 -8.06 0.98
CA PRO A 43 -12.53 -7.20 2.15
C PRO A 43 -11.36 -6.23 2.20
N THR A 44 -11.62 -4.97 2.53
CA THR A 44 -10.59 -3.95 2.75
C THR A 44 -9.86 -4.18 4.07
N ILE A 45 -8.65 -3.63 4.17
CA ILE A 45 -7.85 -3.70 5.40
C ILE A 45 -8.14 -2.48 6.27
N ASN A 46 -8.44 -2.72 7.55
CA ASN A 46 -8.39 -1.67 8.57
C ASN A 46 -6.94 -1.48 9.02
N TRP A 47 -6.36 -0.33 8.66
CA TRP A 47 -4.96 -0.01 8.94
C TRP A 47 -4.74 0.59 10.33
N GLN A 48 -5.82 0.90 11.07
CA GLN A 48 -5.68 1.36 12.44
C GLN A 48 -5.16 0.21 13.31
N PRO A 49 -3.99 0.36 13.96
CA PRO A 49 -3.50 -0.66 14.85
C PRO A 49 -4.48 -0.82 16.03
N ARG A 50 -4.65 -2.06 16.47
CA ARG A 50 -5.32 -2.31 17.75
C ARG A 50 -4.34 -1.96 18.88
N LEU A 51 -4.85 -1.25 19.89
CA LEU A 51 -4.08 -0.71 21.02
C LEU A 51 -4.62 -1.21 22.36
N ASP A 52 -5.43 -2.27 22.32
CA ASP A 52 -5.98 -2.96 23.49
C ASP A 52 -4.94 -3.84 24.19
#